data_AF-A0A2V9XSY0-F1
#
_entry.id   AF-A0A2V9XSY0-F1
#
_cell.length_a   1.000
_cell.length_b   1.000
_cell.length_c   1.000
_cell.angle_alpha   90.00
_cell.angle_beta   90.00
_cell.angle_gamma   90.00
#
_symmetry.space_group_name_H-M   'P 1'
#
loop_
_entity.id
_entity.type
_entity.pdbx_description
1 polymer ?
#
loop_
_entity_poly.entity_id
_entity_poly.type
_entity_poly.pdbx_seq_one_letter_code
_entity_poly.pdbx_strand_id
1 'polypeptide(L)'
;MQRLLTYVLAMGCVGTSAMLVQRDVTVRQKQTADVRLTNDAAYRDGLYLGKLAHEAKRQAHPPIGRWSTEKDRASFTAGYREGFGEEPSRQ
;
A
#
# COMPACT_ATOMS: atom_id res chain seq x y z
N MET A 1 44.24 28.27 -17.48
CA MET A 1 42.81 28.16 -17.83
C MET A 1 42.66 27.75 -19.30
N GLN A 2 42.98 26.49 -19.62
CA GLN A 2 42.80 25.89 -20.96
C GLN A 2 43.28 24.44 -20.84
N ARG A 3 42.37 23.49 -20.55
CA ARG A 3 42.56 22.02 -20.60
C ARG A 3 41.45 21.22 -19.90
N LEU A 4 40.36 21.85 -19.49
CA LEU A 4 39.23 21.18 -18.81
C LEU A 4 38.11 20.72 -19.77
N LEU A 5 38.42 20.39 -21.03
CA LEU A 5 37.40 20.06 -22.04
C LEU A 5 37.61 18.74 -22.81
N THR A 6 38.51 17.85 -22.39
CA THR A 6 38.81 16.61 -23.14
C THR A 6 38.93 15.36 -22.28
N TYR A 7 37.95 15.09 -21.41
CA TYR A 7 37.76 13.76 -20.81
C TYR A 7 36.27 13.38 -20.81
N VAL A 8 35.64 13.48 -21.99
CA VAL A 8 34.26 13.01 -22.28
C VAL A 8 34.23 11.59 -22.85
N LEU A 9 35.35 10.87 -22.95
CA LEU A 9 35.33 9.59 -23.67
C LEU A 9 36.38 8.60 -23.15
N ALA A 10 36.03 7.86 -22.09
CA ALA A 10 36.49 6.49 -21.83
C ALA A 10 36.28 6.16 -20.35
N MET A 11 35.21 5.41 -20.05
CA MET A 11 35.23 4.27 -19.13
C MET A 11 33.80 3.77 -19.01
N GLY A 12 33.42 2.96 -20.01
CA GLY A 12 32.34 2.01 -19.81
C GLY A 12 32.82 0.98 -18.78
N CYS A 13 32.31 1.07 -17.56
CA CYS A 13 32.25 -0.07 -16.67
C CYS A 13 30.83 -0.60 -16.73
N VAL A 14 30.70 -1.67 -17.49
CA VAL A 14 29.61 -2.64 -17.47
C VAL A 14 29.38 -3.03 -16.01
N GLY A 15 28.36 -2.42 -15.39
CA GLY A 15 27.87 -2.84 -14.08
C GLY A 15 26.96 -4.03 -14.25
N THR A 16 27.54 -5.23 -14.25
CA THR A 16 26.81 -6.50 -14.20
C THR A 16 26.01 -6.56 -12.90
N SER A 17 24.77 -6.08 -12.92
CA SER A 17 23.86 -6.16 -11.78
C SER A 17 23.21 -7.54 -11.78
N ALA A 18 23.97 -8.58 -11.42
CA ALA A 18 23.41 -9.86 -11.02
C ALA A 18 23.06 -9.77 -9.53
N MET A 19 21.88 -9.26 -9.21
CA MET A 19 21.24 -9.54 -7.92
C MET A 19 19.85 -10.13 -8.16
N LEU A 20 19.78 -11.44 -7.91
CA LEU A 20 18.58 -12.25 -7.74
C LEU A 20 17.66 -11.61 -6.70
N VAL A 21 16.38 -11.41 -7.02
CA VAL A 21 15.31 -11.60 -6.03
C VAL A 21 14.07 -12.13 -6.75
N GLN A 22 13.72 -13.39 -6.52
CA GLN A 22 12.35 -13.89 -6.70
C GLN A 22 11.41 -13.06 -5.82
N ARG A 23 10.81 -12.01 -6.39
CA ARG A 23 9.83 -11.13 -5.75
C ARG A 23 8.46 -11.19 -6.43
N ASP A 24 8.31 -12.03 -7.46
CA ASP A 24 7.12 -11.94 -8.32
C ASP A 24 5.86 -12.51 -7.66
N VAL A 25 5.95 -13.55 -6.82
CA VAL A 25 4.76 -14.18 -6.24
C VAL A 25 4.07 -13.27 -5.22
N THR A 26 4.83 -12.61 -4.34
CA THR A 26 4.27 -11.73 -3.31
C THR A 26 3.84 -10.38 -3.86
N VAL A 27 4.57 -9.82 -4.84
CA VAL A 27 4.19 -8.58 -5.53
C VAL A 27 2.93 -8.78 -6.36
N ARG A 28 2.83 -9.86 -7.12
CA ARG A 28 1.64 -10.18 -7.92
C ARG A 28 0.41 -10.47 -7.05
N GLN A 29 0.60 -11.10 -5.89
CA GLN A 29 -0.48 -11.34 -4.93
C GLN A 29 -0.98 -10.02 -4.30
N LYS A 30 -0.08 -9.12 -3.88
CA LYS A 30 -0.46 -7.79 -3.39
C LYS A 30 -1.18 -7.00 -4.48
N GLN A 31 -0.70 -7.03 -5.72
CA GLN A 31 -1.32 -6.30 -6.82
C GLN A 31 -2.72 -6.83 -7.16
N THR A 32 -2.94 -8.15 -7.11
CA THR A 32 -4.27 -8.74 -7.35
C THR A 32 -5.23 -8.46 -6.19
N ALA A 33 -4.73 -8.48 -4.95
CA ALA A 33 -5.50 -8.07 -3.78
C ALA A 33 -5.88 -6.60 -3.85
N ASP A 34 -4.95 -5.72 -4.21
CA ASP A 34 -5.15 -4.28 -4.37
C ASP A 34 -6.18 -3.98 -5.46
N VAL A 35 -6.12 -4.64 -6.61
CA VAL A 35 -7.15 -4.52 -7.67
C VAL A 35 -8.53 -4.98 -7.19
N ARG A 36 -8.60 -6.04 -6.38
CA ARG A 36 -9.88 -6.52 -5.82
C ARG A 36 -10.44 -5.56 -4.77
N LEU A 37 -9.58 -4.98 -3.95
CA LEU A 37 -9.93 -4.01 -2.90
C LEU A 37 -10.28 -2.63 -3.49
N THR A 38 -9.64 -2.24 -4.59
CA THR A 38 -9.95 -1.02 -5.35
C THR A 38 -11.38 -1.04 -5.90
N ASN A 39 -11.88 -2.22 -6.27
CA ASN A 39 -13.25 -2.43 -6.73
C ASN A 39 -14.26 -2.68 -5.60
N ASP A 40 -13.82 -2.76 -4.34
CA ASP A 40 -14.68 -2.97 -3.18
C ASP A 40 -15.05 -1.61 -2.57
N ALA A 41 -16.29 -1.17 -2.82
CA ALA A 41 -16.80 0.09 -2.31
C ALA A 41 -16.81 0.16 -0.78
N ALA A 42 -17.12 -0.96 -0.11
CA ALA A 42 -17.17 -1.03 1.34
C ALA A 42 -15.76 -0.90 1.94
N TYR A 43 -14.78 -1.60 1.36
CA TYR A 43 -13.39 -1.48 1.76
C TYR A 43 -12.88 -0.03 1.67
N ARG A 44 -13.11 0.62 0.53
CA ARG A 44 -12.65 1.99 0.27
C ARG A 44 -13.26 3.01 1.23
N ASP A 45 -14.56 2.92 1.46
CA ASP A 45 -15.25 3.78 2.43
C ASP A 45 -14.69 3.55 3.84
N GLY A 46 -14.43 2.29 4.19
CA GLY A 46 -13.75 1.91 5.43
C GLY A 46 -12.40 2.59 5.55
N LEU A 47 -11.53 2.41 4.56
CA LEU A 47 -10.17 2.97 4.52
C LEU A 47 -10.16 4.49 4.68
N TYR A 48 -11.06 5.19 4.00
CA TYR A 48 -11.19 6.64 4.10
C TYR A 48 -11.64 7.07 5.51
N LEU A 49 -12.70 6.47 6.04
CA LEU A 49 -13.22 6.82 7.36
C LEU A 49 -12.25 6.44 8.49
N GLY A 50 -11.49 5.36 8.32
CA GLY A 50 -10.43 4.95 9.23
C GLY A 50 -9.34 6.01 9.33
N LYS A 51 -8.84 6.49 8.18
CA LYS A 51 -7.84 7.57 8.12
C LYS A 51 -8.35 8.85 8.77
N LEU A 52 -9.58 9.25 8.44
CA LEU A 52 -10.20 10.43 9.03
C LEU A 52 -10.36 10.31 10.56
N ALA A 53 -10.72 9.13 11.05
CA ALA A 53 -10.84 8.87 12.48
C ALA A 53 -9.47 8.90 13.19
N HIS A 54 -8.43 8.36 12.56
CA HIS A 54 -7.05 8.43 13.05
C HIS A 54 -6.54 9.87 13.12
N GLU A 55 -6.71 10.64 12.05
CA GLU A 55 -6.35 12.06 11.97
C GLU A 55 -7.09 12.88 13.02
N ALA A 56 -8.38 12.58 13.23
CA ALA A 56 -9.20 13.21 14.26
C ALA A 56 -8.90 12.72 15.69
N LYS A 57 -7.95 11.80 15.89
CA LYS A 57 -7.61 11.16 17.17
C LYS A 57 -8.84 10.61 17.90
N ARG A 58 -9.82 10.12 17.14
CA ARG A 58 -11.02 9.47 17.68
C ARG A 58 -10.71 8.03 18.05
N GLN A 59 -11.55 7.43 18.87
CA GLN A 59 -11.47 5.99 19.14
C GLN A 59 -11.88 5.20 17.89
N ALA A 60 -11.29 4.02 17.70
CA ALA A 60 -11.63 3.11 16.62
C ALA A 60 -13.07 2.60 16.80
N HIS A 61 -14.02 3.19 16.06
CA HIS A 61 -15.42 2.78 16.07
C HIS A 61 -15.98 2.75 14.64
N PRO A 62 -15.81 1.62 13.92
CA PRO A 62 -16.29 1.51 12.54
C PRO A 62 -17.83 1.51 12.48
N PRO A 63 -18.47 2.44 11.74
CA PRO A 63 -19.93 2.49 11.59
C PRO A 63 -20.45 1.42 10.60
N ILE A 64 -20.37 0.15 10.99
CA ILE A 64 -20.67 -1.00 10.13
C ILE A 64 -22.15 -1.10 9.68
N GLY A 65 -23.07 -0.45 10.40
CA GLY A 65 -24.52 -0.56 10.17
C GLY A 65 -25.01 -0.05 8.80
N ARG A 66 -24.18 0.70 8.07
CA ARG A 66 -24.50 1.16 6.70
C ARG A 66 -24.47 0.02 5.68
N TRP A 67 -23.76 -1.07 5.95
CA TRP A 67 -23.56 -2.17 5.01
C TRP A 67 -24.50 -3.34 5.28
N SER A 68 -25.30 -3.70 4.28
CA SER A 68 -26.40 -4.66 4.43
C SER A 68 -25.94 -6.11 4.46
N THR A 69 -24.88 -6.46 3.73
CA THR A 69 -24.36 -7.83 3.70
C THR A 69 -23.22 -8.02 4.70
N GLU A 70 -23.06 -9.25 5.21
CA GLU A 70 -21.94 -9.58 6.10
C GLU A 70 -20.59 -9.39 5.41
N LYS A 71 -20.53 -9.71 4.11
CA LYS A 71 -19.32 -9.50 3.30
C LYS A 71 -18.92 -8.02 3.27
N ASP A 72 -19.86 -7.13 3.01
CA ASP A 72 -19.58 -5.69 2.94
C ASP A 72 -19.21 -5.13 4.32
N ARG A 73 -19.86 -5.59 5.39
CA ARG A 73 -19.49 -5.24 6.77
C ARG A 73 -18.06 -5.64 7.12
N ALA A 74 -17.68 -6.87 6.78
CA ALA A 74 -16.33 -7.37 7.00
C ALA A 74 -15.30 -6.58 6.17
N SER A 75 -15.61 -6.30 4.91
CA SER A 75 -14.74 -5.54 4.02
C SER A 75 -14.54 -4.10 4.49
N PHE A 76 -15.63 -3.43 4.88
CA PHE A 76 -15.57 -2.10 5.49
C PHE A 76 -14.73 -2.09 6.76
N THR A 77 -14.92 -3.07 7.64
CA THR A 77 -14.17 -3.16 8.91
C THR A 77 -12.67 -3.34 8.63
N ALA A 78 -12.30 -4.19 7.68
CA ALA A 78 -10.91 -4.38 7.27
C ALA A 78 -10.28 -3.07 6.77
N GLY A 79 -10.96 -2.37 5.85
CA GLY A 79 -10.51 -1.07 5.35
C GLY A 79 -10.39 -0.04 6.47
N TYR A 80 -11.39 0.04 7.35
CA TYR A 80 -11.39 0.99 8.47
C TYR A 80 -10.20 0.78 9.40
N ARG A 81 -9.90 -0.47 9.77
CA ARG A 81 -8.76 -0.79 10.63
C ARG A 81 -7.42 -0.44 9.99
N GLU A 82 -7.26 -0.81 8.72
CA GLU A 82 -6.06 -0.45 7.95
C GLU A 82 -5.88 1.06 7.87
N GLY A 83 -6.95 1.81 7.59
CA GLY A 83 -6.91 3.26 7.51
C GLY A 83 -6.68 3.93 8.87
N PHE A 84 -7.19 3.33 9.94
CA PHE A 84 -7.02 3.83 11.30
C PHE A 84 -5.60 3.59 11.84
N GLY A 85 -4.81 2.73 11.19
CA GLY A 85 -3.50 2.31 11.68
C GLY A 85 -3.58 1.33 12.85
N GLU A 86 -4.69 0.60 12.99
CA GLU A 86 -4.74 -0.62 13.79
C GLU A 86 -3.90 -1.68 13.08
N GLU A 87 -2.57 -1.62 13.25
CA GLU A 87 -1.73 -2.78 13.01
C GLU A 87 -2.24 -3.91 13.92
N PRO A 88 -2.52 -5.12 13.40
CA PRO A 88 -2.83 -6.24 14.26
C PRO A 88 -1.59 -6.44 15.13
N SER A 89 -1.68 -6.03 16.39
CA SER A 89 -0.61 -6.17 17.37
C SER A 89 -0.18 -7.63 17.35
N ARG A 90 1.00 -7.89 16.79
CA ARG A 90 1.63 -9.21 16.73
C ARG A 90 1.95 -9.61 18.17
N GLN A 91 1.04 -10.35 18.80
CA GLN A 91 1.30 -11.11 20.04
C GLN A 91 1.81 -12.49 19.67
#